data_AF-A0AAV9C2T2-F1
#
_entry.id   AF-A0AAV9C2T2-F1
#
_cell.length_a   1.000
_cell.length_b   1.000
_cell.length_c   1.000
_cell.angle_alpha   90.00
_cell.angle_beta   90.00
_cell.angle_gamma   90.00
#
_symmetry.space_group_name_H-M   'P 1'
#
loop_
_entity.id
_entity.type
_entity.pdbx_description
1 polymer ?
#
loop_
_entity_poly.entity_id
_entity_poly.type
_entity_poly.pdbx_seq_one_letter_code
_entity_poly.pdbx_strand_id
1 'polypeptide(L)'
;MLTRRKRLPIDALEGLKWDLGLPDDYARSLLPDYPDYFQVVPSESPDHGPLDLELVCWIKDLAVSALEEKSESAALTFPLHFTSGFEPEKKLMRRIEEWQRLPYISPYEEGGARLDPKGDQHEKWAVGVLHEVLHLMVSKKCEKWDLLRLGEHLGPKSAVFKRAVASHTGIFYVSHKNRTKVVLLREAYRRDRLLVEHPLVGVRYRYVHLMRKNSGGANDKREEPLHEEEEEEERGDLLEDSDDYVDDDDEEEVEIVGNFEKVNQSDHMDSIRGQLRKSKSTHRSISRRRDIRRKVERNAGS
;
A
#
# COMPACT_ATOMS: atom_id res chain seq x y z
N MET A 1 -20.62 -1.99 -10.52
CA MET A 1 -19.37 -2.28 -11.27
C MET A 1 -18.56 -1.01 -11.42
N LEU A 2 -17.28 -1.10 -11.05
CA LEU A 2 -16.31 -0.01 -11.12
C LEU A 2 -15.94 0.38 -12.56
N THR A 3 -16.14 -0.54 -13.51
CA THR A 3 -15.82 -0.28 -14.91
C THR A 3 -16.90 0.56 -15.58
N ARG A 4 -16.47 1.51 -16.41
CA ARG A 4 -17.37 2.49 -17.06
C ARG A 4 -18.39 1.84 -18.01
N ARG A 5 -17.99 0.78 -18.71
CA ARG A 5 -18.86 0.07 -19.67
C ARG A 5 -19.61 -1.10 -19.05
N LYS A 6 -19.55 -1.27 -17.72
CA LYS A 6 -20.08 -2.47 -17.03
C LYS A 6 -19.52 -3.76 -17.61
N ARG A 7 -18.30 -3.69 -18.17
CA ARG A 7 -17.56 -4.79 -18.78
C ARG A 7 -16.15 -4.82 -18.24
N LEU A 8 -15.59 -6.00 -18.07
CA LEU A 8 -14.21 -6.21 -17.67
C LEU A 8 -13.65 -7.43 -18.43
N PRO A 9 -12.48 -7.31 -19.09
CA PRO A 9 -11.89 -8.45 -19.78
C PRO A 9 -11.62 -9.62 -18.83
N ILE A 10 -11.95 -10.83 -19.28
CA ILE A 10 -11.70 -12.06 -18.50
C ILE A 10 -10.20 -12.21 -18.21
N ASP A 11 -9.34 -11.90 -19.17
CA ASP A 11 -7.88 -11.98 -18.99
C ASP A 11 -7.36 -11.05 -17.87
N ALA A 12 -8.02 -9.91 -17.63
CA ALA A 12 -7.69 -9.04 -16.51
C ALA A 12 -8.11 -9.66 -15.17
N LEU A 13 -9.24 -10.38 -15.14
CA LEU A 13 -9.69 -11.15 -13.97
C LEU A 13 -8.81 -12.37 -13.70
N GLU A 14 -8.25 -13.01 -14.73
CA GLU A 14 -7.38 -14.18 -14.57
C GLU A 14 -6.13 -13.86 -13.73
N GLY A 15 -5.54 -12.66 -13.89
CA GLY A 15 -4.43 -12.21 -13.05
C GLY A 15 -4.84 -11.98 -11.59
N LEU A 16 -6.11 -11.63 -11.36
CA LEU A 16 -6.62 -11.23 -10.05
C LEU A 16 -7.42 -12.31 -9.32
N LYS A 17 -7.68 -13.47 -9.95
CA LYS A 17 -8.55 -14.53 -9.38
C LYS A 17 -8.12 -14.93 -7.97
N TRP A 18 -6.80 -15.01 -7.73
CA TRP A 18 -6.27 -15.32 -6.42
C TRP A 18 -6.53 -14.18 -5.42
N ASP A 19 -6.30 -12.93 -5.79
CA ASP A 19 -6.53 -11.80 -4.88
C ASP A 19 -8.02 -11.61 -4.56
N LEU A 20 -8.91 -11.89 -5.54
CA LEU A 20 -10.37 -11.84 -5.39
C LEU A 20 -10.97 -13.08 -4.71
N GLY A 21 -10.21 -14.17 -4.59
CA GLY A 21 -10.71 -15.43 -4.00
C GLY A 21 -11.66 -16.21 -4.91
N LEU A 22 -11.56 -16.02 -6.22
CA LEU A 22 -12.36 -16.74 -7.22
C LEU A 22 -11.85 -18.17 -7.40
N PRO A 23 -12.73 -19.15 -7.66
CA PRO A 23 -12.33 -20.48 -8.12
C PRO A 23 -11.50 -20.42 -9.41
N ASP A 24 -10.62 -21.39 -9.64
CA ASP A 24 -9.80 -21.44 -10.87
C ASP A 24 -10.63 -21.54 -12.15
N ASP A 25 -11.83 -22.10 -12.05
CA ASP A 25 -12.77 -22.28 -13.16
C ASP A 25 -14.04 -21.43 -13.00
N TYR A 26 -13.98 -20.31 -12.25
CA TYR A 26 -15.14 -19.47 -11.90
C TYR A 26 -16.05 -19.14 -13.10
N ALA A 27 -15.49 -18.95 -14.28
CA ALA A 27 -16.27 -18.66 -15.49
C ALA A 27 -17.26 -19.78 -15.85
N ARG A 28 -16.93 -21.04 -15.50
CA ARG A 28 -17.74 -22.24 -15.74
C ARG A 28 -18.43 -22.76 -14.48
N SER A 29 -17.88 -22.49 -13.30
CA SER A 29 -18.41 -23.02 -12.03
C SER A 29 -19.25 -22.01 -11.25
N LEU A 30 -18.95 -20.71 -11.34
CA LEU A 30 -19.62 -19.66 -10.57
C LEU A 30 -20.58 -18.84 -11.43
N LEU A 31 -20.13 -18.33 -12.58
CA LEU A 31 -20.95 -17.42 -13.39
C LEU A 31 -22.30 -18.01 -13.83
N PRO A 32 -22.42 -19.31 -14.21
CA PRO A 32 -23.70 -19.89 -14.60
C PRO A 32 -24.77 -19.89 -13.50
N ASP A 33 -24.38 -19.80 -12.23
CA ASP A 33 -25.31 -19.73 -11.09
C ASP A 33 -25.88 -18.31 -10.88
N TYR A 34 -25.29 -17.30 -11.54
CA TYR A 34 -25.67 -15.88 -11.41
C TYR A 34 -25.95 -15.21 -12.78
N PRO A 35 -26.79 -15.80 -13.64
CA PRO A 35 -27.02 -15.30 -15.00
C PRO A 35 -27.77 -13.96 -15.02
N ASP A 36 -28.55 -13.66 -13.98
CA ASP A 36 -29.26 -12.38 -13.84
C ASP A 36 -28.30 -11.22 -13.54
N TYR A 37 -27.10 -11.52 -13.07
CA TYR A 37 -26.10 -10.52 -12.68
C TYR A 37 -24.98 -10.41 -13.71
N PHE A 38 -24.49 -11.54 -14.22
CA PHE A 38 -23.29 -11.58 -15.05
C PHE A 38 -23.51 -12.38 -16.32
N GLN A 39 -22.89 -11.91 -17.40
CA GLN A 39 -22.85 -12.61 -18.68
C GLN A 39 -21.44 -12.55 -19.27
N VAL A 40 -21.02 -13.65 -19.90
CA VAL A 40 -19.80 -13.67 -20.71
C VAL A 40 -20.15 -13.32 -22.14
N VAL A 41 -19.51 -12.28 -22.68
CA VAL A 41 -19.76 -11.74 -24.03
C VAL A 41 -18.44 -11.64 -24.81
N PRO A 42 -18.47 -11.62 -26.15
CA PRO A 42 -17.27 -11.32 -26.94
C PRO A 42 -16.69 -9.95 -26.58
N SER A 43 -15.37 -9.88 -26.45
CA SER A 43 -14.66 -8.63 -26.14
C SER A 43 -14.85 -7.59 -27.24
N GLU A 44 -15.03 -6.34 -26.83
CA GLU A 44 -15.08 -5.19 -27.75
C GLU A 44 -13.68 -4.67 -28.12
N SER A 45 -12.65 -5.05 -27.38
CA SER A 45 -11.28 -4.57 -27.55
C SER A 45 -10.38 -5.65 -28.15
N PRO A 46 -9.66 -5.37 -29.25
CA PRO A 46 -8.69 -6.30 -29.81
C PRO A 46 -7.41 -6.41 -28.96
N ASP A 47 -7.20 -5.49 -28.01
CA ASP A 47 -5.98 -5.42 -27.19
C ASP A 47 -6.00 -6.41 -26.02
N HIS A 48 -7.13 -7.09 -25.79
CA HIS A 48 -7.35 -8.00 -24.67
C HIS A 48 -7.88 -9.34 -25.17
N GLY A 49 -8.08 -10.27 -24.24
CA GLY A 49 -8.66 -11.58 -24.53
C GLY A 49 -10.00 -11.53 -25.27
N PRO A 50 -10.43 -12.67 -25.83
CA PRO A 50 -11.60 -12.73 -26.70
C PRO A 50 -12.93 -12.49 -25.99
N LEU A 51 -12.94 -12.43 -24.65
CA LEU A 51 -14.16 -12.43 -23.83
C LEU A 51 -14.10 -11.37 -22.74
N ASP A 52 -15.24 -10.70 -22.55
CA ASP A 52 -15.52 -9.79 -21.44
C ASP A 52 -16.57 -10.39 -20.51
N LEU A 53 -16.43 -10.08 -19.22
CA LEU A 53 -17.50 -10.23 -18.24
C LEU A 53 -18.34 -8.96 -18.22
N GLU A 54 -19.61 -9.06 -18.61
CA GLU A 54 -20.60 -7.98 -18.59
C GLU A 54 -21.51 -8.09 -17.35
N LEU A 55 -21.74 -6.96 -16.69
CA LEU A 55 -22.75 -6.84 -15.63
C LEU A 55 -24.12 -6.54 -16.26
N VAL A 56 -25.02 -7.52 -16.16
CA VAL A 56 -26.39 -7.50 -16.69
C VAL A 56 -27.29 -6.62 -15.82
N CYS A 57 -27.34 -6.90 -14.52
CA CYS A 57 -28.20 -6.18 -13.58
C CYS A 57 -27.38 -5.32 -12.61
N TRP A 58 -27.68 -4.01 -12.61
CA TRP A 58 -27.08 -3.08 -11.66
C TRP A 58 -27.93 -2.95 -10.40
N ILE A 59 -27.42 -3.45 -9.27
CA ILE A 59 -28.01 -3.23 -7.96
C ILE A 59 -27.37 -1.99 -7.32
N LYS A 60 -28.17 -0.94 -7.11
CA LYS A 60 -27.68 0.33 -6.53
C LYS A 60 -27.21 0.17 -5.08
N ASP A 61 -27.87 -0.69 -4.31
CA ASP A 61 -27.56 -0.89 -2.90
C ASP A 61 -26.20 -1.57 -2.67
N LEU A 62 -25.64 -2.22 -3.71
CA LEU A 62 -24.30 -2.79 -3.70
C LEU A 62 -23.23 -1.81 -4.21
N ALA A 63 -23.63 -0.63 -4.69
CA ALA A 63 -22.74 0.38 -5.25
C ALA A 63 -22.37 1.43 -4.19
N VAL A 64 -22.00 0.95 -3.00
CA VAL A 64 -21.54 1.76 -1.87
C VAL A 64 -20.06 1.44 -1.66
N SER A 65 -19.20 2.45 -1.67
CA SER A 65 -17.76 2.21 -1.47
C SER A 65 -17.44 1.83 -0.03
N ALA A 66 -16.32 1.15 0.16
CA ALA A 66 -15.80 0.82 1.48
C ALA A 66 -15.53 2.06 2.35
N LEU A 67 -15.28 3.22 1.73
CA LEU A 67 -15.15 4.48 2.45
C LEU A 67 -16.52 5.02 2.91
N GLU A 68 -17.54 4.91 2.05
CA GLU A 68 -18.91 5.31 2.36
C GLU A 68 -19.52 4.43 3.45
N GLU A 69 -19.31 3.12 3.39
CA GLU A 69 -19.82 2.15 4.38
C GLU A 69 -19.22 2.37 5.78
N LYS A 70 -17.94 2.74 5.86
CA LYS A 70 -17.22 2.90 7.13
C LYS A 70 -17.38 4.28 7.76
N SER A 71 -17.79 5.29 7.00
CA SER A 71 -17.87 6.65 7.51
C SER A 71 -19.24 6.93 8.11
N GLU A 72 -19.27 7.15 9.42
CA GLU A 72 -20.44 7.68 10.12
C GLU A 72 -20.59 9.20 9.96
N SER A 73 -19.59 9.85 9.35
CA SER A 73 -19.53 11.31 9.21
C SER A 73 -19.95 11.78 7.82
N ALA A 74 -20.48 13.01 7.76
CA ALA A 74 -20.84 13.66 6.50
C ALA A 74 -19.64 13.99 5.60
N ALA A 75 -18.40 13.93 6.12
CA ALA A 75 -17.18 14.23 5.38
C ALA A 75 -16.38 12.94 5.15
N LEU A 76 -16.45 12.41 3.94
CA LEU A 76 -15.73 11.19 3.54
C LEU A 76 -14.23 11.48 3.37
N THR A 77 -13.44 11.13 4.38
CA THR A 77 -11.98 11.29 4.41
C THR A 77 -11.28 9.95 4.57
N PHE A 78 -10.19 9.74 3.82
CA PHE A 78 -9.43 8.49 3.92
C PHE A 78 -8.66 8.40 5.25
N PRO A 79 -8.70 7.25 5.95
CA PRO A 79 -7.86 7.00 7.10
C PRO A 79 -6.36 7.09 6.74
N LEU A 80 -5.60 7.83 7.54
CA LEU A 80 -4.18 8.03 7.34
C LEU A 80 -3.37 7.34 8.43
N HIS A 81 -2.43 6.50 8.01
CA HIS A 81 -1.54 5.76 8.89
C HIS A 81 -0.09 5.99 8.47
N PHE A 82 0.64 6.72 9.30
CA PHE A 82 2.07 6.93 9.12
C PHE A 82 2.87 5.93 9.97
N THR A 83 4.10 5.62 9.55
CA THR A 83 4.99 4.75 10.33
C THR A 83 5.31 5.40 11.67
N SER A 84 5.44 4.57 12.72
CA SER A 84 5.76 5.07 14.06
C SER A 84 7.07 5.85 14.03
N GLY A 85 7.09 7.07 14.57
CA GLY A 85 8.25 7.95 14.57
C GLY A 85 8.45 8.76 13.28
N PHE A 86 7.63 8.56 12.24
CA PHE A 86 7.59 9.45 11.10
C PHE A 86 6.68 10.65 11.40
N GLU A 87 7.28 11.83 11.48
CA GLU A 87 6.56 13.08 11.64
C GLU A 87 6.56 13.84 10.31
N PRO A 88 5.44 13.82 9.55
CA PRO A 88 5.36 14.55 8.29
C PRO A 88 5.49 16.06 8.52
N GLU A 89 6.17 16.74 7.59
CA GLU A 89 6.36 18.19 7.66
C GLU A 89 5.00 18.91 7.74
N LYS A 90 4.90 19.97 8.54
CA LYS A 90 3.67 20.79 8.67
C LYS A 90 3.12 21.29 7.33
N LYS A 91 3.98 21.53 6.35
CA LYS A 91 3.56 21.92 4.99
C LYS A 91 2.89 20.76 4.25
N LEU A 92 3.45 19.56 4.34
CA LEU A 92 2.86 18.35 3.78
C LEU A 92 1.52 18.04 4.44
N MET A 93 1.43 18.13 5.77
CA MET A 93 0.18 17.91 6.49
C MET A 93 -0.93 18.88 6.06
N ARG A 94 -0.62 20.18 5.90
CA ARG A 94 -1.60 21.14 5.36
C ARG A 94 -2.11 20.77 3.97
N ARG A 95 -1.21 20.34 3.07
CA ARG A 95 -1.60 19.87 1.73
C ARG A 95 -2.50 18.65 1.79
N ILE A 96 -2.17 17.69 2.68
CA ILE A 96 -3.00 16.49 2.88
C ILE A 96 -4.38 16.88 3.41
N GLU A 97 -4.47 17.79 4.38
CA GLU A 97 -5.74 18.28 4.91
C GLU A 97 -6.58 19.02 3.85
N GLU A 98 -5.97 19.86 3.02
CA GLU A 98 -6.62 20.54 1.91
C GLU A 98 -7.16 19.53 0.88
N TRP A 99 -6.36 18.52 0.53
CA TRP A 99 -6.77 17.43 -0.35
C TRP A 99 -7.89 16.56 0.25
N GLN A 100 -7.83 16.26 1.54
CA GLN A 100 -8.88 15.53 2.26
C GLN A 100 -10.21 16.31 2.30
N ARG A 101 -10.19 17.65 2.24
CA ARG A 101 -11.40 18.49 2.20
C ARG A 101 -12.10 18.51 0.84
N LEU A 102 -11.43 18.09 -0.24
CA LEU A 102 -12.07 17.99 -1.56
C LEU A 102 -13.30 17.08 -1.49
N PRO A 103 -14.37 17.32 -2.27
CA PRO A 103 -15.50 16.42 -2.33
C PRO A 103 -15.07 14.99 -2.67
N TYR A 104 -15.58 13.99 -1.95
CA TYR A 104 -15.46 12.60 -2.37
C TYR A 104 -16.49 12.31 -3.46
N ILE A 105 -16.05 11.64 -4.53
CA ILE A 105 -16.91 11.17 -5.62
C ILE A 105 -16.79 9.65 -5.61
N SER A 106 -17.92 8.96 -5.52
CA SER A 106 -17.92 7.51 -5.42
C SER A 106 -17.30 6.86 -6.67
N PRO A 107 -16.47 5.81 -6.52
CA PRO A 107 -15.94 5.02 -7.64
C PRO A 107 -17.03 4.41 -8.55
N TYR A 108 -18.24 4.25 -8.02
CA TYR A 108 -19.39 3.72 -8.76
C TYR A 108 -20.20 4.80 -9.51
N GLU A 109 -19.87 6.08 -9.32
CA GLU A 109 -20.50 7.19 -10.01
C GLU A 109 -19.77 7.55 -11.32
N GLU A 110 -20.54 7.97 -12.33
CA GLU A 110 -19.99 8.39 -13.62
C GLU A 110 -19.20 9.72 -13.56
N GLY A 111 -19.28 10.43 -12.43
CA GLY A 111 -18.70 11.77 -12.25
C GLY A 111 -17.17 11.81 -12.39
N GLY A 112 -16.47 10.75 -11.97
CA GLY A 112 -15.01 10.69 -11.97
C GLY A 112 -14.36 10.78 -13.35
N ALA A 113 -15.01 10.22 -14.38
CA ALA A 113 -14.51 10.20 -15.75
C ALA A 113 -14.53 11.58 -16.45
N ARG A 114 -15.20 12.58 -15.87
CA ARG A 114 -15.34 13.94 -16.44
C ARG A 114 -14.35 14.94 -15.82
N LEU A 115 -13.55 14.50 -14.85
CA LEU A 115 -12.59 15.34 -14.14
C LEU A 115 -11.34 15.57 -15.00
N ASP A 116 -10.65 16.68 -14.74
CA ASP A 116 -9.34 16.94 -15.36
C ASP A 116 -8.32 15.92 -14.85
N PRO A 117 -7.69 15.11 -15.72
CA PRO A 117 -6.71 14.10 -15.32
C PRO A 117 -5.53 14.60 -14.49
N LYS A 118 -5.22 15.91 -14.58
CA LYS A 118 -4.14 16.58 -13.85
C LYS A 118 -4.60 17.26 -12.55
N GLY A 119 -5.91 17.33 -12.29
CA GLY A 119 -6.45 18.00 -11.11
C GLY A 119 -6.47 17.12 -9.87
N ASP A 120 -6.34 17.75 -8.70
CA ASP A 120 -6.37 17.09 -7.38
C ASP A 120 -7.69 16.31 -7.16
N GLN A 121 -8.79 16.79 -7.74
CA GLN A 121 -10.09 16.11 -7.67
C GLN A 121 -10.08 14.76 -8.40
N HIS A 122 -9.39 14.66 -9.55
CA HIS A 122 -9.23 13.40 -10.27
C HIS A 122 -8.27 12.46 -9.56
N GLU A 123 -7.19 12.99 -8.97
CA GLU A 123 -6.31 12.20 -8.10
C GLU A 123 -7.08 11.63 -6.90
N LYS A 124 -7.93 12.44 -6.24
CA LYS A 124 -8.79 11.96 -5.14
C LYS A 124 -9.75 10.86 -5.57
N TRP A 125 -10.38 11.02 -6.73
CA TRP A 125 -11.21 9.97 -7.30
C TRP A 125 -10.41 8.70 -7.59
N ALA A 126 -9.23 8.81 -8.21
CA ALA A 126 -8.36 7.66 -8.48
C ALA A 126 -7.90 6.94 -7.20
N VAL A 127 -7.60 7.68 -6.13
CA VAL A 127 -7.34 7.10 -4.80
C VAL A 127 -8.57 6.37 -4.27
N GLY A 128 -9.77 6.92 -4.47
CA GLY A 128 -11.02 6.25 -4.13
C GLY A 128 -11.22 4.93 -4.88
N VAL A 129 -10.94 4.91 -6.19
CA VAL A 129 -11.02 3.68 -7.01
C VAL A 129 -10.01 2.64 -6.53
N LEU A 130 -8.75 3.03 -6.29
CA LEU A 130 -7.72 2.13 -5.76
C LEU A 130 -8.08 1.59 -4.38
N HIS A 131 -8.61 2.44 -3.50
CA HIS A 131 -9.06 2.06 -2.17
C HIS A 131 -10.15 1.01 -2.26
N GLU A 132 -11.14 1.21 -3.14
CA GLU A 132 -12.22 0.27 -3.37
C GLU A 132 -11.73 -1.07 -3.93
N VAL A 133 -10.90 -1.04 -4.98
CA VAL A 133 -10.31 -2.25 -5.59
C VAL A 133 -9.58 -3.08 -4.55
N LEU A 134 -8.72 -2.45 -3.74
CA LEU A 134 -8.00 -3.18 -2.70
C LEU A 134 -8.95 -3.69 -1.62
N HIS A 135 -10.05 -3.01 -1.32
CA HIS A 135 -11.08 -3.54 -0.43
C HIS A 135 -11.80 -4.77 -0.98
N LEU A 136 -11.92 -4.93 -2.29
CA LEU A 136 -12.46 -6.15 -2.89
C LEU A 136 -11.51 -7.35 -2.77
N MET A 137 -10.21 -7.10 -2.59
CA MET A 137 -9.22 -8.17 -2.45
C MET A 137 -9.31 -8.85 -1.07
N VAL A 138 -9.27 -10.18 -1.05
CA VAL A 138 -9.33 -11.04 0.15
C VAL A 138 -8.29 -10.63 1.19
N SER A 139 -7.09 -10.24 0.74
CA SER A 139 -5.99 -9.82 1.61
C SER A 139 -5.78 -8.31 1.65
N LYS A 140 -6.66 -7.48 1.08
CA LYS A 140 -6.50 -6.02 1.06
C LYS A 140 -5.17 -5.53 0.47
N LYS A 141 -4.62 -6.32 -0.46
CA LYS A 141 -3.37 -6.10 -1.19
C LYS A 141 -3.45 -6.75 -2.57
N CYS A 142 -2.63 -6.25 -3.49
CA CYS A 142 -2.52 -6.77 -4.86
C CYS A 142 -1.12 -6.46 -5.42
N GLU A 143 -0.64 -7.28 -6.36
CA GLU A 143 0.57 -6.95 -7.12
C GLU A 143 0.40 -5.63 -7.88
N LYS A 144 1.44 -4.79 -7.88
CA LYS A 144 1.40 -3.47 -8.51
C LYS A 144 1.07 -3.57 -10.00
N TRP A 145 1.66 -4.52 -10.73
CA TRP A 145 1.43 -4.66 -12.16
C TRP A 145 -0.01 -5.06 -12.50
N ASP A 146 -0.57 -6.01 -11.78
CA ASP A 146 -1.98 -6.41 -11.97
C ASP A 146 -2.94 -5.29 -11.60
N LEU A 147 -2.64 -4.53 -10.55
CA LEU A 147 -3.41 -3.36 -10.16
C LEU A 147 -3.38 -2.24 -11.21
N LEU A 148 -2.21 -1.98 -11.81
CA LEU A 148 -2.05 -1.00 -12.89
C LEU A 148 -2.77 -1.45 -14.17
N ARG A 149 -2.66 -2.74 -14.52
CA ARG A 149 -3.36 -3.35 -15.66
C ARG A 149 -4.88 -3.24 -15.47
N LEU A 150 -5.38 -3.56 -14.28
CA LEU A 150 -6.80 -3.41 -13.97
C LEU A 150 -7.27 -1.95 -14.13
N GLY A 151 -6.45 -0.99 -13.68
CA GLY A 151 -6.75 0.44 -13.76
C GLY A 151 -7.18 0.92 -15.14
N GLU A 152 -6.58 0.36 -16.21
CA GLU A 152 -6.92 0.68 -17.60
C GLU A 152 -8.40 0.44 -17.93
N HIS A 153 -9.07 -0.46 -17.21
CA HIS A 153 -10.49 -0.77 -17.36
C HIS A 153 -11.40 0.02 -16.40
N LEU A 154 -10.85 0.56 -15.31
CA LEU A 154 -11.62 1.26 -14.27
C LEU A 154 -11.81 2.75 -14.57
N GLY A 155 -11.06 3.29 -15.54
CA GLY A 155 -11.17 4.68 -15.98
C GLY A 155 -9.90 5.51 -15.73
N PRO A 156 -9.29 5.49 -14.53
CA PRO A 156 -7.99 6.13 -14.31
C PRO A 156 -6.91 5.46 -15.14
N LYS A 157 -6.08 6.24 -15.84
CA LYS A 157 -4.92 5.70 -16.54
C LYS A 157 -3.90 5.12 -15.54
N SER A 158 -3.13 4.13 -15.98
CA SER A 158 -2.05 3.51 -15.20
C SER A 158 -1.08 4.54 -14.60
N ALA A 159 -0.72 5.59 -15.33
CA ALA A 159 0.13 6.68 -14.83
C ALA A 159 -0.47 7.43 -13.61
N VAL A 160 -1.79 7.59 -13.57
CA VAL A 160 -2.48 8.24 -12.45
C VAL A 160 -2.49 7.32 -11.23
N PHE A 161 -2.64 6.01 -11.42
CA PHE A 161 -2.48 5.03 -10.34
C PHE A 161 -1.06 4.96 -9.81
N LYS A 162 -0.05 4.97 -10.69
CA LYS A 162 1.37 5.05 -10.29
C LYS A 162 1.59 6.26 -9.37
N ARG A 163 1.10 7.44 -9.77
CA ARG A 163 1.18 8.68 -8.97
C ARG A 163 0.41 8.58 -7.67
N ALA A 164 -0.84 8.11 -7.69
CA ALA A 164 -1.67 8.00 -6.49
C ALA A 164 -1.04 7.09 -5.42
N VAL A 165 -0.47 5.95 -5.83
CA VAL A 165 0.23 5.04 -4.91
C VAL A 165 1.50 5.68 -4.33
N ALA A 166 2.24 6.46 -5.13
CA ALA A 166 3.46 7.14 -4.70
C ALA A 166 3.20 8.36 -3.80
N SER A 167 2.18 9.16 -4.13
CA SER A 167 1.83 10.40 -3.41
C SER A 167 1.13 10.15 -2.08
N HIS A 168 0.33 9.08 -1.97
CA HIS A 168 -0.54 8.82 -0.83
C HIS A 168 -0.02 7.70 0.07
N THR A 169 1.22 7.85 0.52
CA THR A 169 1.92 6.86 1.39
C THR A 169 1.28 6.68 2.76
N GLY A 170 0.38 7.57 3.20
CA GLY A 170 -0.42 7.39 4.42
C GLY A 170 -1.63 6.47 4.25
N ILE A 171 -2.07 6.22 3.01
CA ILE A 171 -3.20 5.35 2.67
C ILE A 171 -2.67 4.01 2.15
N PHE A 172 -1.73 4.08 1.21
CA PHE A 172 -1.13 2.91 0.57
C PHE A 172 0.27 2.66 1.12
N TYR A 173 0.64 1.38 1.18
CA TYR A 173 2.00 0.93 1.40
C TYR A 173 2.45 0.09 0.20
N VAL A 174 3.68 0.31 -0.28
CA VAL A 174 4.29 -0.51 -1.32
C VAL A 174 5.35 -1.38 -0.67
N SER A 175 5.10 -2.69 -0.64
CA SER A 175 6.07 -3.68 -0.20
C SER A 175 6.89 -4.14 -1.40
N HIS A 176 8.19 -4.28 -1.19
CA HIS A 176 9.11 -4.86 -2.15
C HIS A 176 9.50 -6.23 -1.63
N LYS A 177 9.05 -7.31 -2.28
CA LYS A 177 9.37 -8.68 -1.86
C LYS A 177 9.72 -9.51 -3.07
N ASN A 178 10.90 -10.14 -3.07
CA ASN A 178 11.34 -11.06 -4.12
C ASN A 178 11.23 -10.45 -5.54
N ARG A 179 11.61 -9.18 -5.72
CA ARG A 179 11.45 -8.38 -6.96
C ARG A 179 10.01 -8.03 -7.35
N THR A 180 9.01 -8.50 -6.61
CA THR A 180 7.61 -8.12 -6.81
C THR A 180 7.26 -6.91 -5.94
N LYS A 181 6.65 -5.89 -6.55
CA LYS A 181 6.08 -4.73 -5.86
C LYS A 181 4.62 -5.02 -5.54
N VAL A 182 4.22 -5.03 -4.28
CA VAL A 182 2.84 -5.28 -3.82
C VAL A 182 2.30 -4.02 -3.17
N VAL A 183 1.08 -3.61 -3.53
CA VAL A 183 0.39 -2.46 -2.94
C VAL A 183 -0.62 -2.96 -1.91
N LEU A 184 -0.63 -2.34 -0.73
CA LEU A 184 -1.48 -2.72 0.41
C LEU A 184 -2.22 -1.50 0.97
N LEU A 185 -3.42 -1.72 1.49
CA LEU A 185 -4.15 -0.71 2.28
C LEU A 185 -3.60 -0.64 3.70
N ARG A 186 -3.06 0.50 4.13
CA ARG A 186 -2.53 0.61 5.49
C ARG A 186 -3.58 0.47 6.57
N GLU A 187 -4.78 1.02 6.33
CA GLU A 187 -5.90 0.92 7.27
C GLU A 187 -6.35 -0.52 7.53
N ALA A 188 -6.03 -1.45 6.64
CA ALA A 188 -6.44 -2.84 6.78
C ALA A 188 -5.49 -3.65 7.68
N TYR A 189 -4.33 -3.09 8.03
CA TYR A 189 -3.27 -3.82 8.72
C TYR A 189 -2.86 -3.14 10.02
N ARG A 190 -2.51 -3.95 11.01
CA ARG A 190 -1.79 -3.50 12.21
C ARG A 190 -0.58 -4.39 12.40
N ARG A 191 0.60 -3.78 12.32
CA ARG A 191 1.90 -4.48 12.20
C ARG A 191 1.90 -5.33 10.93
N ASP A 192 1.73 -6.63 11.08
CA ASP A 192 1.78 -7.66 10.04
C ASP A 192 0.46 -8.41 9.88
N ARG A 193 -0.55 -8.10 10.70
CA ARG A 193 -1.84 -8.80 10.71
C ARG A 193 -2.94 -7.98 10.05
N LEU A 194 -3.77 -8.67 9.29
CA LEU A 194 -4.97 -8.12 8.69
C LEU A 194 -6.04 -7.94 9.78
N LEU A 195 -6.63 -6.75 9.88
CA LEU A 195 -7.57 -6.42 10.96
C LEU A 195 -8.87 -7.20 10.89
N VAL A 196 -9.38 -7.42 9.67
CA VAL A 196 -10.59 -8.20 9.40
C VAL A 196 -10.21 -9.32 8.46
N GLU A 197 -10.07 -10.53 8.98
CA GLU A 197 -9.63 -11.68 8.21
C GLU A 197 -10.80 -12.34 7.48
N HIS A 198 -10.69 -12.38 6.15
CA HIS A 198 -11.58 -13.22 5.34
C HIS A 198 -11.26 -14.70 5.59
N PRO A 199 -12.25 -15.60 5.70
CA PRO A 199 -12.02 -17.03 6.00
C PRO A 199 -10.99 -17.72 5.07
N LEU A 200 -10.94 -17.30 3.80
CA LEU A 200 -9.97 -17.80 2.83
C LEU A 200 -8.50 -17.51 3.22
N VAL A 201 -8.22 -16.43 3.94
CA VAL A 201 -6.87 -16.13 4.44
C VAL A 201 -6.39 -17.26 5.35
N GLY A 202 -7.24 -17.69 6.29
CA GLY A 202 -6.94 -18.81 7.19
C GLY A 202 -6.78 -20.14 6.45
N VAL A 203 -7.63 -20.42 5.45
CA VAL A 203 -7.49 -21.62 4.60
C VAL A 203 -6.16 -21.61 3.84
N ARG A 204 -5.79 -20.47 3.23
CA ARG A 204 -4.53 -20.30 2.50
C ARG A 204 -3.32 -20.49 3.39
N TYR A 205 -3.35 -19.94 4.60
CA TYR A 205 -2.29 -20.13 5.58
C TYR A 205 -2.10 -21.62 5.91
N ARG A 206 -3.19 -22.32 6.25
CA ARG A 206 -3.14 -23.77 6.55
C ARG A 206 -2.63 -24.59 5.36
N TYR A 207 -3.05 -24.24 4.14
CA TYR A 207 -2.56 -24.89 2.93
C TYR A 207 -1.06 -24.71 2.75
N VAL A 208 -0.54 -23.47 2.85
CA VAL A 208 0.90 -23.20 2.76
C VAL A 208 1.68 -23.94 3.86
N HIS A 209 1.17 -23.93 5.08
CA HIS A 209 1.76 -24.68 6.19
C HIS A 209 1.84 -26.18 5.89
N LEU A 210 0.76 -26.78 5.38
CA LEU A 210 0.72 -28.19 4.99
C LEU A 210 1.72 -28.50 3.86
N MET A 211 1.79 -27.65 2.84
CA MET A 211 2.71 -27.82 1.71
C MET A 211 4.17 -27.76 2.15
N ARG A 212 4.51 -26.88 3.10
CA ARG A 212 5.85 -26.82 3.71
C ARG A 212 6.17 -28.08 4.53
N LYS A 213 5.21 -28.55 5.33
CA LYS A 213 5.38 -29.78 6.11
C LYS A 213 5.60 -31.00 5.22
N ASN A 214 4.91 -31.08 4.07
CA ASN A 214 5.03 -32.19 3.14
C ASN A 214 6.32 -32.11 2.29
N SER A 215 6.83 -30.91 2.01
CA SER A 215 8.12 -30.71 1.33
C SER A 215 9.34 -30.86 2.26
N GLY A 216 9.14 -30.86 3.59
CA GLY A 216 10.14 -31.18 4.61
C GLY A 216 10.29 -32.68 4.94
N GLY A 217 9.68 -33.57 4.16
CA GLY A 217 9.62 -35.01 4.41
C GLY A 217 10.86 -35.83 4.02
N ALA A 218 12.05 -35.47 4.49
CA ALA A 218 13.19 -36.39 4.70
C ALA A 218 14.24 -35.78 5.64
N ASN A 219 13.83 -35.34 6.84
CA ASN A 219 14.64 -35.07 8.06
C ASN A 219 14.27 -33.73 8.69
N ASP A 220 13.13 -33.66 9.39
CA ASP A 220 13.12 -32.91 10.65
C ASP A 220 12.05 -33.47 11.58
N LYS A 221 12.48 -34.15 12.65
CA LYS A 221 11.63 -34.57 13.75
C LYS A 221 11.71 -33.49 14.82
N ARG A 222 10.87 -32.48 14.72
CA ARG A 222 10.44 -31.68 15.88
C ARG A 222 8.93 -31.70 15.93
N GLU A 223 8.41 -32.63 16.72
CA GLU A 223 7.05 -32.54 17.23
C GLU A 223 7.06 -31.46 18.30
N GLU A 224 6.28 -30.40 18.12
CA GLU A 224 5.87 -29.55 19.24
C GLU A 224 4.36 -29.70 19.46
N PRO A 225 3.91 -29.89 20.71
CA PRO A 225 2.51 -30.06 21.04
C PRO A 225 1.79 -28.70 21.10
N LEU A 226 0.50 -28.73 20.79
CA LEU A 226 -0.45 -27.62 20.95
C LEU A 226 -0.45 -27.15 22.42
N HIS A 227 -0.03 -25.91 22.67
CA HIS A 227 -0.42 -25.15 23.84
C HIS A 227 -0.69 -23.69 23.45
N GLU A 228 -1.92 -23.26 23.71
CA GLU A 228 -2.28 -21.86 23.89
C GLU A 228 -1.56 -21.39 25.17
N GLU A 229 -0.56 -20.52 25.04
CA GLU A 229 -0.24 -19.42 25.96
C GLU A 229 0.97 -18.63 25.42
N GLU A 230 1.02 -17.38 25.86
CA GLU A 230 1.86 -16.26 25.40
C GLU A 230 3.37 -16.56 25.44
N GLU A 231 4.10 -16.16 24.39
CA GLU A 231 5.52 -15.74 24.36
C GLU A 231 5.92 -15.59 22.87
N GLU A 232 6.22 -14.40 22.38
CA GLU A 232 7.51 -13.71 22.36
C GLU A 232 8.01 -13.59 20.92
N GLU A 233 8.70 -12.48 20.67
CA GLU A 233 9.10 -11.98 19.35
C GLU A 233 9.95 -12.98 18.56
N GLU A 234 9.40 -13.56 17.49
CA GLU A 234 10.17 -13.66 16.26
C GLU A 234 9.99 -12.33 15.53
N ARG A 235 10.90 -11.39 15.82
CA ARG A 235 11.19 -10.27 14.92
C ARG A 235 11.47 -10.88 13.55
N GLY A 236 10.44 -10.92 12.70
CA GLY A 236 10.64 -10.99 11.26
C GLY A 236 11.41 -9.73 10.92
N ASP A 237 12.73 -9.88 10.80
CA ASP A 237 13.66 -8.81 10.46
C ASP A 237 13.09 -8.01 9.29
N LEU A 238 12.58 -6.83 9.63
CA LEU A 238 12.58 -5.68 8.73
C LEU A 238 14.06 -5.34 8.55
N LEU A 239 14.73 -6.07 7.67
CA LEU A 239 15.96 -5.58 7.08
C LEU A 239 15.56 -4.31 6.33
N GLU A 240 15.98 -3.17 6.89
CA GLU A 240 16.35 -2.00 6.12
C GLU A 240 17.45 -2.43 5.14
N ASP A 241 17.10 -3.12 4.06
CA ASP A 241 17.92 -3.09 2.86
C ASP A 241 17.61 -1.76 2.16
N SER A 242 18.39 -0.77 2.57
CA SER A 242 18.72 0.38 1.74
C SER A 242 19.54 -0.12 0.55
N ASP A 243 18.88 -0.81 -0.38
CA ASP A 243 19.43 -1.06 -1.69
C ASP A 243 18.98 0.05 -2.64
N ASP A 244 19.88 1.03 -2.82
CA ASP A 244 19.85 1.96 -3.95
C ASP A 244 19.98 1.15 -5.25
N TYR A 245 18.85 0.68 -5.77
CA TYR A 245 18.73 0.26 -7.16
C TYR A 245 18.05 1.38 -7.94
N VAL A 246 18.84 2.01 -8.82
CA VAL A 246 18.35 2.88 -9.88
C VAL A 246 17.48 2.00 -10.79
N ASP A 247 16.17 2.25 -10.77
CA ASP A 247 15.19 1.65 -11.68
C ASP A 247 15.30 2.41 -13.00
N ASP A 248 15.87 1.77 -14.02
CA ASP A 248 16.03 2.29 -15.40
C ASP A 248 14.68 2.31 -16.17
N ASP A 249 13.58 2.48 -15.45
CA ASP A 249 12.22 2.60 -16.01
C ASP A 249 11.86 4.09 -16.12
N ASP A 250 12.71 4.82 -16.86
CA ASP A 250 12.45 6.17 -17.37
C ASP A 250 11.31 6.10 -18.41
N GLU A 251 10.07 6.16 -17.93
CA GLU A 251 8.99 6.77 -18.69
C GLU A 251 8.75 8.17 -18.11
N GLU A 252 9.45 9.14 -18.71
CA GLU A 252 9.37 10.60 -18.56
C GLU A 252 8.52 11.14 -17.39
N GLU A 253 9.20 11.61 -16.34
CA GLU A 253 8.62 12.56 -15.41
C GLU A 253 8.16 13.80 -16.17
N VAL A 254 6.85 14.08 -16.15
CA VAL A 254 6.32 15.37 -16.54
C VAL A 254 6.76 16.38 -15.47
N GLU A 255 7.74 17.21 -15.81
CA GLU A 255 8.12 18.38 -15.03
C GLU A 255 6.86 19.21 -14.68
N ILE A 256 6.50 19.25 -13.40
CA ILE A 256 5.62 20.30 -12.90
C ILE A 256 6.45 21.57 -12.86
N VAL A 257 6.30 22.39 -13.90
CA VAL A 257 6.81 23.76 -13.97
C VAL A 257 6.14 24.57 -12.86
N GLY A 258 6.80 24.64 -11.70
CA GLY A 258 6.52 25.59 -10.65
C GLY A 258 7.74 26.48 -10.47
N ASN A 259 7.74 27.64 -11.13
CA ASN A 259 8.76 28.70 -11.01
C ASN A 259 9.31 28.83 -9.58
N PHE A 260 10.54 28.37 -9.35
CA PHE A 260 11.29 28.71 -8.16
C PHE A 260 12.44 29.63 -8.58
N GLU A 261 12.31 30.90 -8.21
CA GLU A 261 13.40 31.87 -8.34
C GLU A 261 14.64 31.32 -7.62
N LYS A 262 15.75 31.24 -8.36
CA LYS A 262 17.04 30.80 -7.86
C LYS A 262 17.55 31.80 -6.82
N VAL A 263 17.52 31.41 -5.54
CA VAL A 263 18.40 32.01 -4.52
C VAL A 263 19.57 31.05 -4.31
N ASN A 264 20.77 31.51 -4.69
CA ASN A 264 22.03 30.79 -4.56
C ASN A 264 22.26 30.33 -3.12
N GLN A 265 22.34 29.01 -2.89
CA GLN A 265 22.89 28.42 -1.67
C GLN A 265 24.27 27.82 -1.96
N SER A 266 25.30 28.65 -1.98
CA SER A 266 26.69 28.19 -1.83
C SER A 266 27.22 28.34 -0.40
N ASP A 267 26.47 28.95 0.53
CA ASP A 267 27.07 29.44 1.77
C ASP A 267 26.55 28.76 3.06
N HIS A 268 25.84 27.63 2.97
CA HIS A 268 25.25 26.99 4.16
C HIS A 268 25.76 25.59 4.53
N MET A 269 26.70 25.03 3.76
CA MET A 269 27.27 23.70 4.03
C MET A 269 28.65 23.69 4.73
N ASP A 270 29.20 24.86 5.08
CA ASP A 270 30.43 24.94 5.89
C ASP A 270 30.19 25.21 7.39
N SER A 271 28.98 25.66 7.77
CA SER A 271 28.66 25.97 9.17
C SER A 271 28.35 24.72 10.01
N ILE A 272 27.73 23.70 9.41
CA ILE A 272 27.27 22.50 10.14
C ILE A 272 28.41 21.50 10.41
N ARG A 273 29.43 21.46 9.54
CA ARG A 273 30.61 20.58 9.74
C ARG A 273 31.56 21.10 10.83
N GLY A 274 31.53 22.40 11.13
CA GLY A 274 32.35 23.04 12.18
C GLY A 274 31.83 22.84 13.60
N GLN A 275 30.51 22.68 13.79
CA GLN A 275 29.91 22.56 15.12
C GLN A 275 29.93 21.13 15.68
N LEU A 276 29.91 20.10 14.82
CA LEU A 276 29.95 18.70 15.27
C LEU A 276 31.35 18.23 15.74
N ARG A 277 32.42 18.99 15.43
CA ARG A 277 33.78 18.73 15.93
C ARG A 277 34.08 19.34 17.30
N LYS A 278 33.33 20.35 17.76
CA LYS A 278 33.52 20.93 19.11
C LYS A 278 32.82 20.13 20.22
N SER A 279 31.72 19.43 19.91
CA SER A 279 30.94 18.68 20.90
C SER A 279 31.59 17.37 21.35
N LYS A 280 32.44 16.74 20.52
CA LYS A 280 33.17 15.51 20.89
C LYS A 280 34.44 15.76 21.73
N SER A 281 34.93 17.01 21.80
CA SER A 281 36.11 17.39 22.61
C SER A 281 35.76 17.66 24.09
N THR A 282 34.56 18.20 24.36
CA THR A 282 34.11 18.54 25.71
C THR A 282 33.65 17.34 26.53
N HIS A 283 33.13 16.27 25.91
CA HIS A 283 32.77 15.05 26.64
C HIS A 283 33.98 14.18 27.04
N ARG A 284 35.10 14.25 26.32
CA ARG A 284 36.33 13.51 26.67
C ARG A 284 37.15 14.15 27.80
N SER A 285 37.02 15.46 28.01
CA SER A 285 37.73 16.22 29.05
C SER A 285 37.02 16.22 30.42
N ILE A 286 35.70 16.06 30.46
CA ILE A 286 34.93 15.97 31.71
C ILE A 286 35.05 14.58 32.36
N SER A 287 35.12 13.50 31.56
CA SER A 287 35.28 12.14 32.09
C SER A 287 36.64 11.93 32.76
N ARG A 288 37.74 12.49 32.20
CA ARG A 288 39.08 12.36 32.77
C ARG A 288 39.29 13.14 34.09
N ARG A 289 38.50 14.19 34.35
CA ARG A 289 38.58 14.95 35.62
C ARG A 289 37.87 14.28 36.79
N ARG A 290 36.88 13.40 36.54
CA ARG A 290 36.19 12.65 37.62
C ARG A 290 37.00 11.45 38.12
N ASP A 291 37.79 10.81 37.26
CA ASP A 291 38.59 9.63 37.64
C ASP A 291 39.86 9.97 38.43
N ILE A 292 40.43 11.17 38.24
CA ILE A 292 41.62 11.59 39.01
C ILE A 292 41.23 12.00 40.45
N ARG A 293 40.07 12.62 40.65
CA ARG A 293 39.61 13.05 41.99
C ARG A 293 39.29 11.86 42.91
N ARG A 294 38.75 10.76 42.37
CA ARG A 294 38.48 9.52 43.13
C ARG A 294 39.73 8.71 43.49
N LYS A 295 40.89 8.99 42.87
CA LYS A 295 42.15 8.30 43.15
C LYS A 295 42.99 9.01 44.23
N VAL A 296 42.79 10.31 44.45
CA VAL A 296 43.50 11.08 45.49
C VAL A 296 42.82 10.91 46.87
N GLU A 297 41.50 10.77 46.92
CA GLU A 297 40.75 10.60 48.18
C GLU A 297 40.92 9.20 48.83
N ARG A 298 41.48 8.20 48.12
CA ARG A 298 41.76 6.88 48.68
C ARG A 298 43.16 6.72 49.28
N ASN A 299 44.07 7.67 49.05
CA ASN A 299 45.46 7.61 49.53
C ASN A 299 45.77 8.58 50.69
N ALA A 300 44.76 9.28 51.23
CA ALA A 300 44.91 10.21 52.36
C ALA A 300 44.23 9.71 53.66
N GLY A 301 43.90 8.42 53.73
CA GLY A 301 43.18 7.80 54.85
C GLY A 301 43.82 6.52 55.38
N SER A 302 45.16 6.45 55.39
CA SER A 302 45.94 5.46 56.15
C SER A 302 47.06 6.17 56.89
#